data_AF-A0A0H3GZE7-F1
#
_entry.id   AF-A0A0H3GZE7-F1
#
_cell.length_a   1.000
_cell.length_b   1.000
_cell.length_c   1.000
_cell.angle_alpha   90.00
_cell.angle_beta   90.00
_cell.angle_gamma   90.00
#
_symmetry.space_group_name_H-M   'P 1'
#
loop_
_entity.id
_entity.type
_entity.pdbx_description
1 polymer ?
#
loop_
_entity_poly.entity_id
_entity_poly.type
_entity_poly.pdbx_seq_one_letter_code
_entity_poly.pdbx_strand_id
1 'polypeptide(L)'
;MKLTKLTDHLKLATDKLVGFKPEPYELNPGFGEATESIYKMVDQFHELFQHPRRVMPTPELLRLRAKLIHEEAVEEGLPAAKKGDMQGLLDAMADFLYVGVGTMVAIKGGLSTGMSYYTQEQSVDRFIHTIMVPGNTVFDDMAIPFNEAEEAALMLAALADKLEHNKVGDAELIQDLRRVMNKIYVACMMVYRLAEFLGVDVVELVAEIHRSNMTKLWPADAEARRLAVESCKYDKNDLGFRHADGTDMMIGYRLSDGKILKSPTYSDVDLSRFLEQAQASSLYEVVKNSL
;
A
#
# COMPACT_ATOMS: atom_id res chain seq x y z
N MET A 1 10.43 27.87 -10.33
CA MET A 1 10.80 27.61 -8.91
C MET A 1 10.31 28.64 -7.90
N LYS A 2 10.39 29.98 -8.09
CA LYS A 2 9.92 30.92 -7.04
C LYS A 2 8.39 31.05 -6.91
N LEU A 3 7.64 31.02 -8.02
CA LEU A 3 6.18 31.12 -7.97
C LEU A 3 5.53 29.93 -7.26
N THR A 4 6.02 28.70 -7.50
CA THR A 4 5.44 27.47 -6.93
C THR A 4 5.58 27.41 -5.41
N LYS A 5 6.75 27.77 -4.87
CA LYS A 5 6.91 27.89 -3.41
C LYS A 5 5.96 28.93 -2.81
N LEU A 6 5.77 30.07 -3.48
CA LEU A 6 4.82 31.07 -3.02
C LEU A 6 3.38 30.56 -3.03
N THR A 7 2.95 29.86 -4.09
CA THR A 7 1.60 29.26 -4.17
C THR A 7 1.40 28.17 -3.13
N ASP A 8 2.40 27.35 -2.86
CA ASP A 8 2.34 26.31 -1.83
C ASP A 8 2.25 26.91 -0.42
N HIS A 9 3.02 27.96 -0.13
CA HIS A 9 2.92 28.69 1.13
C HIS A 9 1.55 29.36 1.30
N LEU A 10 1.00 29.95 0.24
CA LEU A 10 -0.35 30.52 0.24
C LEU A 10 -1.42 29.45 0.49
N LYS A 11 -1.31 28.27 -0.16
CA LYS A 11 -2.26 27.17 0.02
C LYS A 11 -2.25 26.66 1.45
N LEU A 12 -1.07 26.35 2.00
CA LEU A 12 -0.91 25.90 3.38
C LEU A 12 -1.39 26.94 4.40
N ALA A 13 -1.17 28.23 4.14
CA ALA A 13 -1.71 29.30 4.96
C ALA A 13 -3.24 29.37 4.89
N THR A 14 -3.81 29.21 3.69
CA THR A 14 -5.27 29.21 3.48
C THR A 14 -5.92 28.03 4.19
N ASP A 15 -5.34 26.83 4.13
CA ASP A 15 -5.84 25.64 4.84
C ASP A 15 -5.84 25.82 6.36
N LYS A 16 -4.85 26.54 6.91
CA LYS A 16 -4.81 26.89 8.34
C LYS A 16 -5.87 27.92 8.74
N LEU A 17 -6.23 28.84 7.83
CA LEU A 17 -7.18 29.92 8.08
C LEU A 17 -8.64 29.50 7.90
N VAL A 18 -8.94 28.75 6.85
CA VAL A 18 -10.32 28.44 6.40
C VAL A 18 -10.70 26.98 6.69
N GLY A 19 -9.76 26.17 7.17
CA GLY A 19 -9.90 24.73 7.34
C GLY A 19 -9.59 23.98 6.04
N PHE A 20 -8.97 22.81 6.18
CA PHE A 20 -8.59 21.98 5.04
C PHE A 20 -9.83 21.51 4.25
N LYS A 21 -9.81 21.75 2.95
CA LYS A 21 -10.75 21.17 1.99
C LYS A 21 -10.00 20.27 1.02
N PRO A 22 -10.31 18.97 0.95
CA PRO A 22 -9.72 18.08 -0.02
C PRO A 22 -9.93 18.60 -1.45
N GLU A 23 -8.83 18.72 -2.19
CA GLU A 23 -8.83 19.02 -3.62
C GLU A 23 -8.18 17.84 -4.33
N PRO A 24 -8.99 16.88 -4.82
CA PRO A 24 -8.48 15.73 -5.54
C PRO A 24 -7.57 16.15 -6.69
N TYR A 25 -6.46 15.45 -6.85
CA TYR A 25 -5.57 15.62 -7.99
C TYR A 25 -5.12 14.26 -8.52
N GLU A 26 -4.97 14.18 -9.84
CA GLU A 26 -4.34 13.07 -10.51
C GLU A 26 -3.04 13.57 -11.16
N LEU A 27 -1.95 12.85 -10.94
CA LEU A 27 -0.64 13.16 -11.51
C LEU A 27 -0.50 12.64 -12.94
N ASN A 28 -1.25 11.60 -13.27
CA ASN A 28 -1.38 11.01 -14.61
C ASN A 28 -2.84 10.56 -14.78
N PRO A 29 -3.49 10.83 -15.92
CA PRO A 29 -4.88 10.43 -16.14
C PRO A 29 -5.12 8.94 -15.89
N GLY A 30 -6.24 8.63 -15.23
CA GLY A 30 -6.65 7.24 -14.94
C GLY A 30 -6.05 6.66 -13.66
N PHE A 31 -5.00 7.25 -13.10
CA PHE A 31 -4.41 6.75 -11.85
C PHE A 31 -5.33 6.98 -10.65
N GLY A 32 -6.13 8.04 -10.66
CA GLY A 32 -7.17 8.24 -9.64
C GLY A 32 -8.19 7.09 -9.64
N GLU A 33 -8.65 6.68 -10.82
CA GLU A 33 -9.57 5.55 -10.99
C GLU A 33 -8.94 4.22 -10.56
N ALA A 34 -7.65 4.03 -10.85
CA ALA A 34 -6.89 2.87 -10.38
C ALA A 34 -6.83 2.82 -8.85
N THR A 35 -6.52 3.95 -8.19
CA THR A 35 -6.53 4.05 -6.72
C THR A 35 -7.91 3.75 -6.15
N GLU A 36 -8.99 4.28 -6.73
CA GLU A 36 -10.36 4.00 -6.25
C GLU A 36 -10.74 2.53 -6.41
N SER A 37 -10.32 1.89 -7.51
CA SER A 37 -10.57 0.47 -7.77
C SER A 37 -9.85 -0.41 -6.75
N ILE A 38 -8.56 -0.14 -6.50
CA ILE A 38 -7.77 -0.83 -5.48
C ILE A 38 -8.36 -0.56 -4.09
N TYR A 39 -8.79 0.67 -3.80
CA TYR A 39 -9.40 1.03 -2.52
C TYR A 39 -10.64 0.17 -2.24
N LYS A 40 -11.49 -0.08 -3.24
CA LYS A 40 -12.68 -0.95 -3.07
C LYS A 40 -12.29 -2.39 -2.71
N MET A 41 -11.29 -2.95 -3.38
CA MET A 41 -10.77 -4.30 -3.09
C MET A 41 -10.22 -4.38 -1.66
N VAL A 42 -9.39 -3.42 -1.28
CA VAL A 42 -8.77 -3.41 0.05
C VAL A 42 -9.80 -3.10 1.14
N ASP A 43 -10.79 -2.25 0.88
CA ASP A 43 -11.90 -1.99 1.82
C ASP A 43 -12.75 -3.25 2.05
N GLN A 44 -13.03 -4.02 1.00
CA GLN A 44 -13.69 -5.32 1.10
C GLN A 44 -12.89 -6.30 1.96
N PHE A 45 -11.56 -6.36 1.76
CA PHE A 45 -10.69 -7.18 2.60
C PHE A 45 -10.71 -6.73 4.06
N HIS A 46 -10.63 -5.42 4.31
CA HIS A 46 -10.66 -4.89 5.67
C HIS A 46 -11.99 -5.21 6.37
N GLU A 47 -13.11 -5.15 5.65
CA GLU A 47 -14.42 -5.54 6.17
C GLU A 47 -14.46 -7.02 6.52
N LEU A 48 -14.14 -7.89 5.56
CA LEU A 48 -14.21 -9.34 5.72
C LEU A 48 -13.31 -9.84 6.87
N PHE A 49 -12.09 -9.31 6.96
CA PHE A 49 -11.08 -9.72 7.95
C PHE A 49 -11.09 -8.90 9.24
N GLN A 50 -12.06 -7.98 9.39
CA GLN A 50 -12.25 -7.14 10.58
C GLN A 50 -11.03 -6.27 10.90
N HIS A 51 -10.35 -5.78 9.88
CA HIS A 51 -9.31 -4.77 10.04
C HIS A 51 -9.91 -3.37 10.21
N PRO A 52 -9.17 -2.42 10.82
CA PRO A 52 -9.65 -1.05 11.00
C PRO A 52 -10.09 -0.41 9.68
N ARG A 53 -11.22 0.31 9.70
CA ARG A 53 -11.78 1.05 8.56
C ARG A 53 -12.23 2.43 9.03
N ARG A 54 -11.69 3.48 8.41
CA ARG A 54 -12.06 4.89 8.66
C ARG A 54 -12.06 5.27 10.16
N VAL A 55 -11.12 4.72 10.93
CA VAL A 55 -10.96 5.02 12.35
C VAL A 55 -10.01 6.20 12.57
N MET A 56 -10.10 6.86 13.71
CA MET A 56 -9.09 7.85 14.10
C MET A 56 -7.73 7.16 14.28
N PRO A 57 -6.62 7.79 13.89
CA PRO A 57 -5.31 7.20 14.07
C PRO A 57 -4.98 7.08 15.56
N THR A 58 -4.45 5.93 15.95
CA THR A 58 -3.76 5.72 17.23
C THR A 58 -2.29 5.41 16.97
N PRO A 59 -1.39 5.58 17.96
CA PRO A 59 0.01 5.20 17.79
C PRO A 59 0.16 3.74 17.31
N GLU A 60 -0.61 2.81 17.86
CA GLU A 60 -0.56 1.38 17.51
C GLU A 60 -0.97 1.15 16.07
N LEU A 61 -2.05 1.79 15.60
CA LEU A 61 -2.49 1.69 14.22
C LEU A 61 -1.43 2.24 13.26
N LEU A 62 -0.88 3.43 13.55
CA LEU A 62 0.14 4.05 12.71
C LEU A 62 1.41 3.20 12.63
N ARG A 63 1.86 2.63 13.75
CA ARG A 63 3.01 1.71 13.79
C ARG A 63 2.74 0.43 13.00
N LEU A 64 1.54 -0.14 13.13
CA LEU A 64 1.15 -1.31 12.35
C LEU A 64 1.20 -0.99 10.84
N ARG A 65 0.63 0.14 10.41
CA ARG A 65 0.65 0.54 9.00
C ARG A 65 2.07 0.84 8.50
N ALA A 66 2.89 1.50 9.32
CA ALA A 66 4.30 1.73 9.01
C ALA A 66 5.05 0.42 8.79
N LYS A 67 4.87 -0.55 9.71
CA LYS A 67 5.49 -1.87 9.61
C LYS A 67 5.08 -2.61 8.34
N LEU A 68 3.78 -2.66 8.04
CA LEU A 68 3.28 -3.35 6.84
C LEU A 68 3.84 -2.72 5.55
N ILE A 69 3.84 -1.39 5.43
CA ILE A 69 4.45 -0.73 4.26
C ILE A 69 5.95 -1.04 4.18
N HIS A 70 6.66 -1.01 5.30
CA HIS A 70 8.09 -1.31 5.33
C HIS A 70 8.38 -2.76 4.90
N GLU A 71 7.61 -3.74 5.39
CA GLU A 71 7.74 -5.16 5.01
C GLU A 71 7.66 -5.31 3.48
N GLU A 72 6.55 -4.89 2.86
CA GLU A 72 6.34 -5.10 1.42
C GLU A 72 7.27 -4.23 0.54
N ALA A 73 7.48 -2.96 0.90
CA ALA A 73 8.27 -2.05 0.07
C ALA A 73 9.78 -2.19 0.26
N VAL A 74 10.24 -2.30 1.50
CA VAL A 74 11.68 -2.22 1.85
C VAL A 74 12.30 -3.60 1.91
N GLU A 75 11.62 -4.56 2.54
CA GLU A 75 12.17 -5.91 2.71
C GLU A 75 12.00 -6.76 1.45
N GLU A 76 10.97 -6.50 0.64
CA GLU A 76 10.71 -7.22 -0.60
C GLU A 76 10.96 -6.38 -1.87
N GLY A 77 10.31 -5.21 -1.98
CA GLY A 77 10.37 -4.36 -3.17
C GLY A 77 11.75 -3.85 -3.54
N LEU A 78 12.50 -3.28 -2.58
CA LEU A 78 13.84 -2.75 -2.84
C LEU A 78 14.84 -3.85 -3.28
N PRO A 79 14.93 -5.01 -2.62
CA PRO A 79 15.77 -6.11 -3.09
C PRO A 79 15.37 -6.60 -4.48
N ALA A 80 14.07 -6.75 -4.77
CA ALA A 80 13.61 -7.22 -6.07
C ALA A 80 13.99 -6.24 -7.19
N ALA A 81 13.72 -4.94 -6.98
CA ALA A 81 14.11 -3.88 -7.91
C ALA A 81 15.63 -3.86 -8.16
N LYS A 82 16.44 -3.90 -7.09
CA LYS A 82 17.92 -3.83 -7.19
C LYS A 82 18.55 -5.06 -7.84
N LYS A 83 17.91 -6.23 -7.74
CA LYS A 83 18.40 -7.49 -8.35
C LYS A 83 17.88 -7.70 -9.77
N GLY A 84 16.96 -6.87 -10.26
CA GLY A 84 16.26 -7.12 -11.52
C GLY A 84 15.35 -8.36 -11.46
N ASP A 85 14.90 -8.76 -10.26
CA ASP A 85 13.98 -9.86 -10.07
C ASP A 85 12.56 -9.40 -10.45
N MET A 86 12.18 -9.64 -11.70
CA MET A 86 10.91 -9.15 -12.24
C MET A 86 9.70 -9.79 -11.57
N GLN A 87 9.78 -11.07 -11.17
CA GLN A 87 8.68 -11.72 -10.47
C GLN A 87 8.51 -11.15 -9.07
N GLY A 88 9.62 -11.02 -8.33
CA GLY A 88 9.60 -10.38 -7.00
C GLY A 88 9.18 -8.92 -7.07
N LEU A 89 9.53 -8.21 -8.15
CA LEU A 89 9.15 -6.81 -8.34
C LEU A 89 7.64 -6.67 -8.50
N LEU A 90 7.01 -7.50 -9.35
CA LEU A 90 5.57 -7.48 -9.57
C LEU A 90 4.78 -7.82 -8.31
N ASP A 91 5.24 -8.80 -7.53
CA ASP A 91 4.65 -9.19 -6.25
C ASP A 91 4.70 -8.01 -5.27
N ALA A 92 5.89 -7.46 -5.03
CA ALA A 92 6.09 -6.36 -4.10
C ALA A 92 5.39 -5.06 -4.53
N MET A 93 5.28 -4.78 -5.83
CA MET A 93 4.47 -3.66 -6.34
C MET A 93 3.01 -3.80 -5.90
N ALA A 94 2.45 -5.00 -6.06
CA ALA A 94 1.05 -5.27 -5.79
C ALA A 94 0.76 -5.32 -4.28
N ASP A 95 1.62 -5.97 -3.50
CA ASP A 95 1.51 -6.03 -2.05
C ASP A 95 1.73 -4.67 -1.41
N PHE A 96 2.71 -3.87 -1.88
CA PHE A 96 2.85 -2.48 -1.46
C PHE A 96 1.58 -1.67 -1.74
N LEU A 97 0.98 -1.78 -2.93
CA LEU A 97 -0.27 -1.07 -3.23
C LEU A 97 -1.40 -1.52 -2.30
N TYR A 98 -1.46 -2.81 -1.98
CA TYR A 98 -2.45 -3.38 -1.05
C TYR A 98 -2.30 -2.78 0.36
N VAL A 99 -1.08 -2.71 0.90
CA VAL A 99 -0.82 -2.14 2.23
C VAL A 99 -0.75 -0.60 2.25
N GLY A 100 -0.35 0.03 1.16
CA GLY A 100 -0.35 1.49 0.99
C GLY A 100 -1.78 2.02 0.97
N VAL A 101 -2.60 1.52 0.05
CA VAL A 101 -4.03 1.88 -0.03
C VAL A 101 -4.80 1.40 1.20
N GLY A 102 -4.45 0.24 1.78
CA GLY A 102 -5.03 -0.21 3.04
C GLY A 102 -4.81 0.74 4.21
N THR A 103 -3.74 1.55 4.17
CA THR A 103 -3.52 2.60 5.16
C THR A 103 -4.54 3.73 5.00
N MET A 104 -4.88 4.08 3.76
CA MET A 104 -5.93 5.05 3.44
C MET A 104 -7.34 4.54 3.77
N VAL A 105 -7.58 3.22 3.66
CA VAL A 105 -8.81 2.56 4.12
C VAL A 105 -8.92 2.63 5.64
N ALA A 106 -7.84 2.33 6.35
CA ALA A 106 -7.84 2.24 7.80
C ALA A 106 -8.13 3.58 8.49
N ILE A 107 -7.56 4.67 7.98
CA ILE A 107 -7.61 5.98 8.65
C ILE A 107 -8.79 6.80 8.13
N LYS A 108 -9.51 7.46 9.05
CA LYS A 108 -10.63 8.34 8.74
C LYS A 108 -10.17 9.46 7.79
N GLY A 109 -10.82 9.56 6.64
CA GLY A 109 -10.47 10.53 5.61
C GLY A 109 -9.14 10.23 4.89
N GLY A 110 -8.56 9.04 5.07
CA GLY A 110 -7.26 8.67 4.50
C GLY A 110 -7.22 8.82 2.98
N LEU A 111 -8.23 8.32 2.27
CA LEU A 111 -8.31 8.43 0.81
C LEU A 111 -8.39 9.88 0.32
N SER A 112 -9.38 10.65 0.80
CA SER A 112 -9.55 12.06 0.41
C SER A 112 -8.32 12.89 0.75
N THR A 113 -7.65 12.57 1.85
CA THR A 113 -6.45 13.26 2.32
C THR A 113 -5.23 12.89 1.47
N GLY A 114 -5.07 11.61 1.10
CA GLY A 114 -3.99 11.14 0.25
C GLY A 114 -4.08 11.68 -1.17
N MET A 115 -5.28 11.60 -1.76
CA MET A 115 -5.57 12.09 -3.11
C MET A 115 -5.65 13.62 -3.20
N SER A 116 -5.38 14.36 -2.12
CA SER A 116 -5.38 15.82 -2.14
C SER A 116 -4.00 16.39 -2.42
N TYR A 117 -3.93 17.42 -3.26
CA TYR A 117 -2.67 18.11 -3.53
C TYR A 117 -2.08 18.66 -2.22
N TYR A 118 -0.80 18.39 -1.96
CA TYR A 118 -0.10 18.92 -0.80
C TYR A 118 0.73 20.16 -1.16
N THR A 119 1.81 19.96 -1.91
CA THR A 119 2.70 21.01 -2.46
C THR A 119 3.27 20.55 -3.79
N GLN A 120 3.79 21.48 -4.60
CA GLN A 120 4.39 21.15 -5.89
C GLN A 120 5.59 20.22 -5.66
N GLU A 121 6.43 20.58 -4.69
CA GLU A 121 7.66 19.86 -4.36
C GLU A 121 7.39 18.44 -3.83
N GLN A 122 6.35 18.26 -3.01
CA GLN A 122 6.09 16.98 -2.35
C GLN A 122 5.11 16.07 -3.11
N SER A 123 4.35 16.63 -4.05
CA SER A 123 3.39 15.86 -4.85
C SER A 123 3.89 15.71 -6.29
N VAL A 124 3.95 16.82 -7.02
CA VAL A 124 4.15 16.80 -8.48
C VAL A 124 5.61 16.56 -8.86
N ASP A 125 6.54 17.29 -8.24
CA ASP A 125 7.97 17.21 -8.60
C ASP A 125 8.51 15.81 -8.27
N ARG A 126 8.15 15.25 -7.11
CA ARG A 126 8.49 13.86 -6.74
C ARG A 126 8.02 12.86 -7.80
N PHE A 127 6.76 12.95 -8.21
CA PHE A 127 6.22 12.05 -9.23
C PHE A 127 6.87 12.21 -10.61
N ILE A 128 7.18 13.44 -11.03
CA ILE A 128 7.86 13.67 -12.32
C ILE A 128 9.25 13.04 -12.32
N HIS A 129 9.92 13.03 -11.16
CA HIS A 129 11.20 12.34 -10.95
C HIS A 129 11.03 10.83 -10.69
N THR A 130 10.15 10.17 -11.44
CA THR A 130 9.91 8.73 -11.34
C THR A 130 10.13 8.10 -12.72
N ILE A 131 11.17 7.27 -12.82
CA ILE A 131 11.65 6.56 -14.02
C ILE A 131 12.37 7.48 -15.03
N MET A 132 13.49 6.99 -15.57
CA MET A 132 14.44 7.70 -16.44
C MET A 132 15.05 8.96 -15.80
N VAL A 133 15.40 8.88 -14.52
CA VAL A 133 16.05 10.00 -13.82
C VAL A 133 17.51 10.13 -14.30
N PRO A 134 17.98 11.31 -14.72
CA PRO A 134 19.36 11.48 -15.18
C PRO A 134 20.39 11.02 -14.14
N GLY A 135 21.22 10.05 -14.52
CA GLY A 135 22.27 9.49 -13.66
C GLY A 135 21.87 8.18 -12.94
N ASN A 136 20.59 7.80 -12.97
CA ASN A 136 20.13 6.52 -12.43
C ASN A 136 20.35 5.37 -13.42
N THR A 137 20.55 4.18 -12.89
CA THR A 137 20.35 2.93 -13.64
C THR A 137 18.86 2.58 -13.70
N VAL A 138 18.50 1.63 -14.56
CA VAL A 138 17.13 1.09 -14.60
C VAL A 138 16.70 0.47 -13.26
N PHE A 139 17.64 -0.13 -12.52
CA PHE A 139 17.38 -0.71 -11.20
C PHE A 139 17.12 0.37 -10.14
N ASP A 140 17.87 1.48 -10.19
CA ASP A 140 17.63 2.63 -9.32
C ASP A 140 16.25 3.21 -9.58
N ASP A 141 15.86 3.34 -10.85
CA ASP A 141 14.53 3.82 -11.25
C ASP A 141 13.40 2.91 -10.78
N MET A 142 13.55 1.58 -10.89
CA MET A 142 12.59 0.61 -10.34
C MET A 142 12.49 0.67 -8.81
N ALA A 143 13.54 1.13 -8.13
CA ALA A 143 13.56 1.26 -6.66
C ALA A 143 12.89 2.55 -6.16
N ILE A 144 12.72 3.59 -6.99
CA ILE A 144 12.17 4.90 -6.60
C ILE A 144 10.83 4.78 -5.85
N PRO A 145 9.81 4.05 -6.36
CA PRO A 145 8.52 3.98 -5.69
C PRO A 145 8.62 3.39 -4.27
N PHE A 146 9.52 2.42 -4.07
CA PHE A 146 9.73 1.77 -2.78
C PHE A 146 10.54 2.63 -1.81
N ASN A 147 11.50 3.42 -2.29
CA ASN A 147 12.17 4.43 -1.45
C ASN A 147 11.17 5.51 -0.99
N GLU A 148 10.25 5.93 -1.87
CA GLU A 148 9.20 6.89 -1.52
C GLU A 148 8.25 6.30 -0.45
N ALA A 149 7.93 5.01 -0.56
CA ALA A 149 7.16 4.24 0.41
C ALA A 149 7.88 4.05 1.75
N GLU A 150 9.19 3.80 1.76
CA GLU A 150 10.03 3.73 2.96
C GLU A 150 9.92 5.03 3.76
N GLU A 151 10.15 6.16 3.10
CA GLU A 151 10.02 7.48 3.73
C GLU A 151 8.61 7.72 4.28
N ALA A 152 7.56 7.21 3.61
CA ALA A 152 6.19 7.30 4.10
C ALA A 152 5.96 6.43 5.35
N ALA A 153 6.54 5.22 5.40
CA ALA A 153 6.51 4.36 6.58
C ALA A 153 7.23 5.02 7.78
N LEU A 154 8.41 5.62 7.55
CA LEU A 154 9.14 6.37 8.58
C LEU A 154 8.32 7.57 9.09
N MET A 155 7.59 8.26 8.21
CA MET A 155 6.70 9.35 8.61
C MET A 155 5.50 8.88 9.45
N LEU A 156 4.93 7.71 9.15
CA LEU A 156 3.88 7.11 9.99
C LEU A 156 4.42 6.76 11.38
N ALA A 157 5.61 6.15 11.45
CA ALA A 157 6.25 5.80 12.72
C ALA A 157 6.55 7.05 13.56
N ALA A 158 7.09 8.11 12.95
CA ALA A 158 7.36 9.37 13.63
C ALA A 158 6.07 10.06 14.12
N LEU A 159 4.97 9.97 13.36
CA LEU A 159 3.67 10.46 13.81
C LEU A 159 3.13 9.65 14.99
N ALA A 160 3.35 8.33 14.99
CA ALA A 160 3.00 7.48 16.13
C ALA A 160 3.77 7.88 17.40
N ASP A 161 5.09 8.06 17.30
CA ASP A 161 5.94 8.55 18.41
C ASP A 161 5.43 9.90 18.94
N LYS A 162 5.09 10.80 18.03
CA LYS A 162 4.60 12.13 18.37
C LYS A 162 3.28 12.06 19.14
N LEU A 163 2.33 11.21 18.72
CA LEU A 163 1.04 11.02 19.39
C LEU A 163 1.16 10.32 20.75
N GLU A 164 2.15 9.44 20.92
CA GLU A 164 2.39 8.72 22.17
C GLU A 164 3.02 9.62 23.25
N HIS A 165 3.90 10.55 22.83
CA HIS A 165 4.70 11.34 23.78
C HIS A 165 4.24 12.79 23.94
N ASN A 166 3.41 13.32 23.03
CA ASN A 166 2.99 14.72 23.06
C ASN A 166 1.48 14.87 23.00
N LYS A 167 0.97 15.95 23.60
CA LYS A 167 -0.39 16.42 23.31
C LYS A 167 -0.39 17.12 21.96
N VAL A 168 -0.88 16.44 20.93
CA VAL A 168 -1.03 16.99 19.58
C VAL A 168 -2.46 17.53 19.43
N GLY A 169 -2.59 18.77 18.97
CA GLY A 169 -3.90 19.36 18.68
C GLY A 169 -4.47 18.87 17.33
N ASP A 170 -5.78 18.92 17.16
CA ASP A 170 -6.46 18.42 15.95
C ASP A 170 -5.91 19.02 14.64
N ALA A 171 -5.65 20.33 14.62
CA ALA A 171 -5.12 21.01 13.44
C ALA A 171 -3.72 20.51 13.05
N GLU A 172 -2.87 20.22 14.05
CA GLU A 172 -1.53 19.69 13.83
C GLU A 172 -1.58 18.23 13.37
N LEU A 173 -2.44 17.42 13.98
CA LEU A 173 -2.67 16.03 13.56
C LEU A 173 -3.19 15.95 12.12
N ILE A 174 -4.15 16.80 11.75
CA ILE A 174 -4.68 16.87 10.38
C ILE A 174 -3.57 17.23 9.39
N GLN A 175 -2.69 18.18 9.74
CA GLN A 175 -1.57 18.56 8.88
C GLN A 175 -0.57 17.40 8.70
N ASP A 176 -0.22 16.70 9.78
CA ASP A 176 0.71 15.56 9.72
C ASP A 176 0.12 14.38 8.94
N LEU A 177 -1.15 14.06 9.17
CA LEU A 177 -1.90 13.05 8.41
C LEU A 177 -1.95 13.40 6.93
N ARG A 178 -2.20 14.68 6.60
CA ARG A 178 -2.20 15.14 5.21
C ARG A 178 -0.87 14.93 4.53
N ARG A 179 0.21 15.28 5.22
CA ARG A 179 1.56 15.09 4.69
C ARG A 179 1.87 13.62 4.42
N VAL A 180 1.55 12.73 5.36
CA VAL A 180 1.90 11.30 5.22
C VAL A 180 0.96 10.55 4.28
N MET A 181 -0.36 10.81 4.29
CA MET A 181 -1.28 10.19 3.34
C MET A 181 -0.96 10.60 1.90
N ASN A 182 -0.64 11.88 1.65
CA ASN A 182 -0.23 12.33 0.33
C ASN A 182 1.05 11.63 -0.14
N LYS A 183 2.01 11.42 0.77
CA LYS A 183 3.25 10.71 0.45
C LYS A 183 3.00 9.24 0.07
N ILE A 184 2.12 8.55 0.80
CA ILE A 184 1.70 7.19 0.45
C ILE A 184 1.03 7.18 -0.92
N TYR A 185 0.16 8.15 -1.21
CA TYR A 185 -0.50 8.27 -2.51
C TYR A 185 0.51 8.50 -3.63
N VAL A 186 1.46 9.43 -3.47
CA VAL A 186 2.53 9.66 -4.45
C VAL A 186 3.32 8.37 -4.72
N ALA A 187 3.72 7.63 -3.68
CA ALA A 187 4.39 6.33 -3.84
C ALA A 187 3.53 5.32 -4.62
N CYS A 188 2.21 5.26 -4.37
CA CYS A 188 1.30 4.42 -5.16
C CYS A 188 1.28 4.84 -6.64
N MET A 189 1.21 6.14 -6.92
CA MET A 189 1.24 6.70 -8.28
C MET A 189 2.56 6.37 -9.00
N MET A 190 3.67 6.36 -8.27
CA MET A 190 4.97 5.95 -8.79
C MET A 190 4.98 4.47 -9.19
N VAL A 191 4.33 3.59 -8.41
CA VAL A 191 4.15 2.19 -8.78
C VAL A 191 3.23 2.02 -10.00
N TYR A 192 2.15 2.80 -10.11
CA TYR A 192 1.30 2.78 -11.31
C TYR A 192 2.08 3.15 -12.57
N ARG A 193 2.93 4.19 -12.47
CA ARG A 193 3.82 4.58 -13.56
C ARG A 193 4.80 3.44 -13.90
N LEU A 194 5.38 2.77 -12.91
CA LEU A 194 6.24 1.61 -13.15
C LEU A 194 5.49 0.48 -13.87
N ALA A 195 4.25 0.20 -13.48
CA ALA A 195 3.41 -0.78 -14.16
C ALA A 195 3.13 -0.40 -15.63
N GLU A 196 2.88 0.88 -15.93
CA GLU A 196 2.74 1.36 -17.33
C GLU A 196 4.00 1.08 -18.15
N PHE A 197 5.19 1.34 -17.61
CA PHE A 197 6.45 1.06 -18.31
C PHE A 197 6.72 -0.43 -18.49
N LEU A 198 6.18 -1.28 -17.61
CA LEU A 198 6.21 -2.73 -17.73
C LEU A 198 5.07 -3.27 -18.61
N GLY A 199 4.14 -2.43 -19.10
CA GLY A 199 2.98 -2.89 -19.87
C GLY A 199 2.03 -3.77 -19.07
N VAL A 200 2.00 -3.61 -17.75
CA VAL A 200 1.16 -4.38 -16.82
C VAL A 200 -0.03 -3.53 -16.39
N ASP A 201 -1.23 -4.09 -16.48
CA ASP A 201 -2.41 -3.49 -15.86
C ASP A 201 -2.31 -3.64 -14.34
N VAL A 202 -2.08 -2.52 -13.67
CA VAL A 202 -1.83 -2.51 -12.22
C VAL A 202 -3.07 -2.84 -11.40
N VAL A 203 -4.27 -2.56 -11.91
CA VAL A 203 -5.52 -2.89 -11.22
C VAL A 203 -5.74 -4.39 -11.28
N GLU A 204 -5.51 -5.00 -12.44
CA GLU A 204 -5.55 -6.46 -12.61
C GLU A 204 -4.49 -7.18 -11.77
N LEU A 205 -3.28 -6.63 -11.69
CA LEU A 205 -2.20 -7.15 -10.85
C LEU A 205 -2.64 -7.18 -9.37
N VAL A 206 -3.16 -6.07 -8.87
CA VAL A 206 -3.66 -6.00 -7.49
C VAL A 206 -4.93 -6.84 -7.29
N ALA A 207 -5.76 -7.00 -8.31
CA ALA A 207 -6.93 -7.88 -8.26
C ALA A 207 -6.54 -9.35 -8.04
N GLU A 208 -5.39 -9.79 -8.57
CA GLU A 208 -4.87 -11.14 -8.34
C GLU A 208 -4.36 -11.33 -6.90
N ILE A 209 -3.64 -10.34 -6.36
CA ILE A 209 -3.30 -10.31 -4.92
C ILE A 209 -4.57 -10.32 -4.06
N HIS A 210 -5.57 -9.52 -4.44
CA HIS A 210 -6.85 -9.47 -3.74
C HIS A 210 -7.53 -10.83 -3.75
N ARG A 211 -7.71 -11.45 -4.92
CA ARG A 211 -8.29 -12.79 -5.07
C ARG A 211 -7.58 -13.79 -4.16
N SER A 212 -6.25 -13.83 -4.21
CA SER A 212 -5.41 -14.66 -3.34
C SER A 212 -5.70 -14.40 -1.86
N ASN A 213 -5.67 -13.14 -1.43
CA ASN A 213 -5.95 -12.72 -0.06
C ASN A 213 -7.35 -13.14 0.42
N MET A 214 -8.36 -13.09 -0.43
CA MET A 214 -9.73 -13.51 -0.10
C MET A 214 -9.85 -15.03 0.10
N THR A 215 -8.91 -15.84 -0.43
CA THR A 215 -8.87 -17.29 -0.20
C THR A 215 -8.27 -17.71 1.16
N LYS A 216 -7.82 -16.76 1.99
CA LYS A 216 -7.27 -17.04 3.34
C LYS A 216 -8.30 -17.65 4.30
N LEU A 217 -9.59 -17.52 4.00
CA LEU A 217 -10.68 -18.03 4.83
C LEU A 217 -10.63 -19.55 5.02
N TRP A 218 -11.09 -19.98 6.19
CA TRP A 218 -11.19 -21.37 6.61
C TRP A 218 -12.64 -21.87 6.56
N PRO A 219 -12.86 -23.19 6.41
CA PRO A 219 -14.21 -23.75 6.30
C PRO A 219 -15.13 -23.37 7.46
N ALA A 220 -16.39 -23.08 7.13
CA ALA A 220 -17.49 -22.87 8.07
C ALA A 220 -17.84 -24.16 8.84
N ASP A 221 -17.93 -25.27 8.10
CA ASP A 221 -18.22 -26.58 8.66
C ASP A 221 -17.15 -27.02 9.66
N ALA A 222 -17.61 -27.48 10.83
CA ALA A 222 -16.72 -27.81 11.93
C ALA A 222 -15.83 -29.01 11.62
N GLU A 223 -16.33 -30.01 10.89
CA GLU A 223 -15.55 -31.19 10.52
C GLU A 223 -14.51 -30.85 9.45
N ALA A 224 -14.91 -30.16 8.38
CA ALA A 224 -13.99 -29.67 7.36
C ALA A 224 -12.90 -28.77 7.97
N ARG A 225 -13.24 -27.91 8.94
CA ARG A 225 -12.26 -27.09 9.65
C ARG A 225 -11.35 -27.91 10.55
N ARG A 226 -11.84 -28.95 11.24
CA ARG A 226 -10.99 -29.88 12.00
C ARG A 226 -9.95 -30.55 11.11
N LEU A 227 -10.37 -31.09 9.97
CA LEU A 227 -9.46 -31.72 8.99
C LEU A 227 -8.45 -30.71 8.43
N ALA A 228 -8.89 -29.48 8.15
CA ALA A 228 -7.99 -28.40 7.74
C ALA A 228 -6.94 -28.11 8.83
N VAL A 229 -7.33 -28.01 10.10
CA VAL A 229 -6.42 -27.79 11.23
C VAL A 229 -5.42 -28.94 11.36
N GLU A 230 -5.84 -30.19 11.14
CA GLU A 230 -4.95 -31.34 11.19
C GLU A 230 -3.88 -31.33 10.10
N SER A 231 -4.22 -30.85 8.92
CA SER A 231 -3.31 -30.76 7.75
C SER A 231 -2.44 -29.50 7.70
N CYS A 232 -2.73 -28.49 8.53
CA CYS A 232 -2.04 -27.21 8.45
C CYS A 232 -0.65 -27.23 9.08
N LYS A 233 0.20 -26.28 8.69
CA LYS A 233 1.59 -26.13 9.17
C LYS A 233 1.73 -25.37 10.50
N TYR A 234 0.63 -24.92 11.09
CA TYR A 234 0.63 -24.03 12.25
C TYR A 234 0.63 -24.79 13.56
N ASP A 235 1.10 -24.16 14.64
CA ASP A 235 0.90 -24.68 15.98
C ASP A 235 -0.59 -24.64 16.33
N LYS A 236 -1.18 -25.82 16.55
CA LYS A 236 -2.60 -26.00 16.86
C LYS A 236 -2.98 -25.34 18.18
N ASN A 237 -2.03 -25.19 19.12
CA ASN A 237 -2.26 -24.52 20.40
C ASN A 237 -2.23 -23.00 20.29
N ASP A 238 -1.67 -22.46 19.20
CA ASP A 238 -1.59 -21.02 18.91
C ASP A 238 -2.56 -20.62 17.78
N LEU A 239 -3.46 -21.52 17.36
CA LEU A 239 -4.42 -21.30 16.28
C LEU A 239 -5.82 -21.00 16.84
N GLY A 240 -6.28 -19.78 16.63
CA GLY A 240 -7.63 -19.31 16.95
C GLY A 240 -8.51 -19.19 15.71
N PHE A 241 -9.83 -19.19 15.94
CA PHE A 241 -10.84 -18.99 14.91
C PHE A 241 -11.91 -18.00 15.35
N ARG A 242 -12.32 -17.13 14.43
CA ARG A 242 -13.50 -16.26 14.58
C ARG A 242 -14.26 -16.18 13.26
N HIS A 243 -15.52 -15.79 13.30
CA HIS A 243 -16.32 -15.62 12.08
C HIS A 243 -15.78 -14.46 11.23
N ALA A 244 -15.77 -14.65 9.92
CA ALA A 244 -15.53 -13.57 8.97
C ALA A 244 -16.85 -12.83 8.70
N ASP A 245 -16.79 -11.50 8.62
CA ASP A 245 -18.00 -10.70 8.47
C ASP A 245 -18.65 -10.92 7.10
N GLY A 246 -19.98 -11.08 7.06
CA GLY A 246 -20.74 -11.27 5.82
C GLY A 246 -20.67 -12.67 5.19
N THR A 247 -20.08 -13.66 5.88
CA THR A 247 -20.02 -15.06 5.42
C THR A 247 -20.04 -16.03 6.60
N ASP A 248 -20.39 -17.29 6.34
CA ASP A 248 -20.32 -18.37 7.34
C ASP A 248 -18.87 -18.86 7.58
N MET A 249 -17.93 -18.46 6.70
CA MET A 249 -16.52 -18.88 6.76
C MET A 249 -15.80 -18.30 7.98
N MET A 250 -14.66 -18.90 8.32
CA MET A 250 -13.88 -18.54 9.50
C MET A 250 -12.56 -17.85 9.13
N ILE A 251 -12.14 -16.93 9.97
CA ILE A 251 -10.79 -16.37 9.99
C ILE A 251 -9.94 -17.23 10.93
N GLY A 252 -8.93 -17.91 10.39
CA GLY A 252 -7.87 -18.50 11.19
C GLY A 252 -6.83 -17.43 11.51
N TYR A 253 -6.45 -17.31 12.78
CA TYR A 253 -5.45 -16.34 13.22
C TYR A 253 -4.60 -16.90 14.33
N ARG A 254 -3.38 -16.38 14.43
CA ARG A 254 -2.45 -16.77 15.48
C ARG A 254 -2.81 -16.05 16.78
N LEU A 255 -2.91 -16.76 17.90
CA LEU A 255 -3.30 -16.18 19.19
C LEU A 255 -2.22 -15.25 19.75
N SER A 256 -0.94 -15.57 19.51
CA SER A 256 0.20 -14.83 20.03
C SER A 256 0.37 -13.41 19.47
N ASP A 257 -0.04 -13.15 18.22
CA ASP A 257 0.14 -11.83 17.59
C ASP A 257 -1.04 -11.35 16.71
N GLY A 258 -2.10 -12.15 16.60
CA GLY A 258 -3.28 -11.82 15.80
C GLY A 258 -3.09 -11.96 14.28
N LYS A 259 -1.94 -12.43 13.79
CA LYS A 259 -1.68 -12.59 12.34
C LYS A 259 -2.71 -13.52 11.72
N ILE A 260 -3.33 -13.08 10.62
CA ILE A 260 -4.23 -13.91 9.81
C ILE A 260 -3.43 -15.03 9.14
N LEU A 261 -3.91 -16.26 9.26
CA LEU A 261 -3.25 -17.46 8.77
C LEU A 261 -3.99 -18.04 7.56
N LYS A 262 -3.22 -18.36 6.51
CA LYS A 262 -3.72 -18.94 5.25
C LYS A 262 -4.33 -20.32 5.54
N SER A 263 -5.55 -20.57 5.06
CA SER A 263 -6.12 -21.92 5.14
C SER A 263 -5.32 -22.91 4.28
N PRO A 264 -5.40 -24.23 4.52
CA PRO A 264 -4.76 -25.22 3.65
C PRO A 264 -5.27 -25.20 2.20
N THR A 265 -6.47 -24.66 1.99
CA THR A 265 -7.10 -24.46 0.66
C THR A 265 -6.79 -23.08 0.07
N TYR A 266 -5.88 -22.33 0.69
CA TYR A 266 -5.40 -21.04 0.17
C TYR A 266 -4.85 -21.22 -1.24
N SER A 267 -5.20 -20.29 -2.11
CA SER A 267 -4.72 -20.27 -3.48
C SER A 267 -3.67 -19.17 -3.63
N ASP A 268 -2.42 -19.59 -3.85
CA ASP A 268 -1.29 -18.69 -4.08
C ASP A 268 -1.55 -17.75 -5.27
N VAL A 269 -0.85 -16.62 -5.24
CA VAL A 269 -0.87 -15.62 -6.31
C VAL A 269 -0.29 -16.24 -7.59
N ASP A 270 -0.97 -16.07 -8.73
CA ASP A 270 -0.42 -16.44 -10.04
C ASP A 270 0.02 -15.20 -10.82
N LEU A 271 1.32 -14.94 -10.81
CA LEU A 271 1.93 -13.80 -11.51
C LEU A 271 2.31 -14.11 -12.96
N SER A 272 2.08 -15.33 -13.47
CA SER A 272 2.64 -15.78 -14.74
C SER A 272 2.27 -14.86 -15.91
N ARG A 273 0.98 -14.47 -16.00
CA ARG A 273 0.49 -13.57 -17.06
C ARG A 273 1.11 -12.17 -17.00
N PHE A 274 1.36 -11.66 -15.80
CA PHE A 274 1.94 -10.33 -15.60
C PHE A 274 3.44 -10.35 -15.86
N LEU A 275 4.10 -11.45 -15.53
CA LEU A 275 5.50 -11.67 -15.87
C LEU A 275 5.70 -11.72 -17.39
N GLU A 276 4.83 -12.41 -18.13
CA GLU A 276 4.86 -12.42 -19.60
C GLU A 276 4.67 -11.02 -20.20
N GLN A 277 3.72 -10.22 -19.65
CA GLN A 277 3.53 -8.82 -20.05
C GLN A 277 4.78 -7.98 -19.79
N ALA A 278 5.31 -8.06 -18.57
CA ALA A 278 6.51 -7.34 -18.17
C ALA A 278 7.72 -7.71 -19.04
N GLN A 279 7.90 -8.99 -19.36
CA GLN A 279 8.98 -9.49 -20.20
C GLN A 279 8.88 -9.02 -21.67
N ALA A 280 7.68 -8.66 -22.13
CA ALA A 280 7.47 -8.09 -23.46
C ALA A 280 7.72 -6.56 -23.50
N SER A 281 7.96 -5.92 -22.36
CA SER A 281 8.14 -4.46 -22.26
C SER A 281 9.56 -4.02 -22.69
N SER A 282 9.65 -2.79 -23.19
CA SER A 282 10.95 -2.17 -23.47
C SER A 282 11.79 -1.97 -22.20
N LEU A 283 11.15 -1.74 -21.06
CA LEU A 283 11.85 -1.58 -19.78
C LEU A 283 12.56 -2.88 -19.39
N TYR A 284 11.91 -4.04 -19.58
CA TYR A 284 12.53 -5.34 -19.31
C TYR A 284 13.74 -5.61 -20.21
N GLU A 285 13.70 -5.21 -21.49
CA GLU A 285 14.88 -5.31 -22.36
C GLU A 285 16.06 -4.46 -21.85
N VAL A 286 15.81 -3.28 -21.28
CA VAL A 286 16.87 -2.47 -20.64
C VAL A 286 17.41 -3.17 -19.40
N VAL A 287 16.53 -3.73 -18.54
CA VAL A 287 16.92 -4.52 -17.36
C VAL A 287 17.83 -5.68 -17.76
N LYS A 288 17.39 -6.48 -18.73
CA LYS A 288 18.11 -7.67 -19.22
C LYS A 288 19.49 -7.33 -19.80
N ASN A 289 19.62 -6.19 -20.48
CA ASN A 289 20.90 -5.73 -21.04
C ASN A 289 21.83 -5.08 -19.98
N SER A 290 21.32 -4.84 -18.77
CA SER A 290 22.07 -4.21 -17.67
C SER A 290 22.52 -5.20 -16.58
N LEU A 291 22.09 -6.47 -16.65
CA LEU A 291 22.50 -7.58 -15.78
C LEU A 291 23.82 -8.20 -16.28
#